data_AF-A0A9D1N0M2-F1
#
_entry.id   AF-A0A9D1N0M2-F1
#
_cell.length_a   1.000
_cell.length_b   1.000
_cell.length_c   1.000
_cell.angle_alpha   90.00
_cell.angle_beta   90.00
_cell.angle_gamma   90.00
#
_symmetry.space_group_name_H-M   'P 1'
#
loop_
_entity.id
_entity.type
_entity.pdbx_description
1 polymer ?
#
loop_
_entity_poly.entity_id
_entity_poly.type
_entity_poly.pdbx_seq_one_letter_code
_entity_poly.pdbx_strand_id
1 'polypeptide(L)'
;MIRLDIDLSYLTKNFEIGTQRLNQYGAKSIDEIMEAEAAQGNTKAADFQQDVINDPKQLVKLFKLSNAKNRYAILSQMNSQDLEYIAQFLTPEDLQMGLMFFTKTKILNLIYDLPKNKICSIVFQAFSAEQFLKMIPEKELNKFFESDKLDKNKILDFVKTIPEEKLNKMVEKYMFQEEGKLQEDNNWSKEHVVKWLDQLKPEKFKKALQCFEREEKQSLILNLTKEDKNLFTEFSKNALTFPLKQLDKGDIVKCMDKLEPDDLMKMVNELPDELLAVVVTQIDPMVFAELLSKNFQDVLAEIGIGNI
;
A
#
# COMPACT_ATOMS: atom_id res chain seq x y z
N MET A 1 32.53 10.05 0.95
CA MET A 1 33.00 9.85 2.34
C MET A 1 31.86 10.13 3.30
N ILE A 2 31.38 9.07 3.94
CA ILE A 2 30.26 9.13 4.88
C ILE A 2 30.78 9.57 6.24
N ARG A 3 30.19 10.60 6.84
CA ARG A 3 30.59 11.07 8.18
C ARG A 3 29.54 10.65 9.19
N LEU A 4 29.93 9.77 10.10
CA LEU A 4 29.05 9.27 11.16
C LEU A 4 29.48 9.79 12.53
N ASP A 5 28.51 9.92 13.44
CA ASP A 5 28.83 10.00 14.87
C ASP A 5 29.30 8.62 15.33
N ILE A 6 30.61 8.42 15.38
CA ILE A 6 31.25 7.15 15.76
C ILE A 6 31.51 7.15 17.26
N ASP A 7 31.46 5.97 17.89
CA ASP A 7 31.95 5.82 19.25
C ASP A 7 33.49 5.81 19.28
N LEU A 8 34.12 6.97 19.43
CA LEU A 8 35.59 7.06 19.55
C LEU A 8 36.13 6.31 20.78
N SER A 9 35.31 6.12 21.82
CA SER A 9 35.69 5.32 22.98
C SER A 9 35.84 3.83 22.59
N TYR A 10 35.10 3.37 21.59
CA TYR A 10 35.24 2.03 21.04
C TYR A 10 36.63 1.83 20.42
N LEU A 11 37.09 2.77 19.59
CA LEU A 11 38.43 2.72 18.98
C LEU A 11 39.53 2.79 20.04
N THR A 12 39.38 3.69 21.02
CA THR A 12 40.34 3.84 22.12
C THR A 12 40.43 2.58 22.98
N LYS A 13 39.29 1.95 23.31
CA LYS A 13 39.22 0.81 24.23
C LYS A 13 39.62 -0.51 23.58
N ASN A 14 39.20 -0.76 22.34
CA ASN A 14 39.41 -2.05 21.70
C ASN A 14 40.71 -2.09 20.89
N PHE A 15 41.15 -0.94 20.33
CA PHE A 15 42.34 -0.87 19.46
C PHE A 15 43.49 -0.04 20.07
N GLU A 16 43.31 0.49 21.28
CA GLU A 16 44.34 1.29 22.00
C GLU A 16 44.80 2.53 21.21
N ILE A 17 43.92 3.09 20.37
CA ILE A 17 44.19 4.30 19.58
C ILE A 17 43.73 5.51 20.39
N GLY A 18 44.68 6.24 21.00
CA GLY A 18 44.36 7.42 21.80
C GLY A 18 43.80 8.59 20.99
N THR A 19 43.04 9.47 21.63
CA THR A 19 42.37 10.62 20.99
C THR A 19 43.34 11.54 20.23
N GLN A 20 44.56 11.74 20.74
CA GLN A 20 45.57 12.53 20.03
C GLN A 20 46.00 11.90 18.70
N ARG A 21 46.10 10.57 18.64
CA ARG A 21 46.40 9.82 17.39
C ARG A 21 45.21 9.87 16.45
N LEU A 22 43.98 9.67 16.96
CA LEU A 22 42.75 9.81 16.17
C LEU A 22 42.67 11.17 15.45
N ASN A 23 43.02 12.26 16.14
CA ASN A 23 43.02 13.60 15.57
C ASN A 23 44.07 13.81 14.44
N GLN A 24 45.12 12.99 14.39
CA GLN A 24 46.16 13.07 13.34
C GLN A 24 45.72 12.41 12.03
N TYR A 25 44.74 11.52 12.06
CA TYR A 25 44.27 10.83 10.87
C TYR A 25 43.38 11.70 9.96
N GLY A 26 42.97 12.89 10.41
CA GLY A 26 42.29 13.88 9.58
C GLY A 26 41.00 13.33 8.97
N ALA A 27 40.92 13.32 7.64
CA ALA A 27 39.76 12.86 6.88
C ALA A 27 39.89 11.41 6.39
N LYS A 28 40.70 10.55 7.03
CA LYS A 28 40.79 9.15 6.62
C LYS A 28 39.51 8.34 6.94
N SER A 29 39.25 7.30 6.15
CA SER A 29 38.25 6.28 6.48
C SER A 29 38.70 5.44 7.67
N ILE A 30 37.76 4.74 8.33
CA ILE A 30 38.15 3.86 9.45
C ILE A 30 39.11 2.77 8.96
N ASP A 31 38.87 2.20 7.79
CA ASP A 31 39.75 1.19 7.19
C ASP A 31 41.16 1.73 6.98
N GLU A 32 41.30 2.95 6.41
CA GLU A 32 42.59 3.60 6.22
C GLU A 32 43.32 3.91 7.55
N ILE A 33 42.57 4.14 8.63
CA ILE A 33 43.13 4.34 9.98
C ILE A 33 43.65 3.00 10.53
N MET A 34 42.87 1.93 10.39
CA MET A 34 43.24 0.60 10.87
C MET A 34 44.46 0.07 10.13
N GLU A 35 44.53 0.24 8.80
CA GLU A 35 45.72 -0.11 8.00
C GLU A 35 46.96 0.68 8.46
N ALA A 36 46.81 1.97 8.73
CA ALA A 36 47.93 2.80 9.17
C ALA A 36 48.43 2.43 10.58
N GLU A 37 47.53 2.05 11.50
CA GLU A 37 47.87 1.54 12.83
C GLU A 37 48.52 0.15 12.75
N ALA A 38 48.00 -0.74 11.90
CA ALA A 38 48.58 -2.07 11.68
C ALA A 38 50.01 -1.97 11.13
N ALA A 39 50.26 -1.07 10.18
CA ALA A 39 51.59 -0.80 9.64
C ALA A 39 52.58 -0.26 10.71
N GLN A 40 52.07 0.34 11.79
CA GLN A 40 52.86 0.79 12.94
C GLN A 40 53.02 -0.28 14.03
N GLY A 41 52.54 -1.50 13.79
CA GLY A 41 52.69 -2.65 14.69
C GLY A 41 51.50 -2.90 15.62
N ASN A 42 50.36 -2.21 15.44
CA ASN A 42 49.16 -2.47 16.21
C ASN A 42 48.46 -3.75 15.72
N THR A 43 48.74 -4.88 16.37
CA THR A 43 48.18 -6.18 15.96
C THR A 43 46.66 -6.23 16.06
N LYS A 44 46.04 -5.48 16.98
CA LYS A 44 44.58 -5.42 17.08
C LYS A 44 43.96 -4.74 15.87
N ALA A 45 44.60 -3.69 15.35
CA ALA A 45 44.15 -3.01 14.14
C ALA A 45 44.29 -3.91 12.89
N ALA A 46 45.27 -4.83 12.87
CA ALA A 46 45.43 -5.80 11.79
C ALA A 46 44.26 -6.79 11.69
N ASP A 47 43.64 -7.14 12.82
CA ASP A 47 42.50 -8.07 12.88
C ASP A 47 41.13 -7.36 12.74
N PHE A 48 41.11 -6.03 12.52
CA PHE A 48 39.89 -5.20 12.50
C PHE A 48 38.79 -5.74 11.57
N GLN A 49 39.17 -6.15 10.36
CA GLN A 49 38.20 -6.63 9.38
C GLN A 49 37.51 -7.93 9.84
N GLN A 50 38.26 -8.82 10.49
CA GLN A 50 37.73 -10.07 11.00
C GLN A 50 36.89 -9.85 12.27
N ASP A 51 37.36 -9.00 13.17
CA ASP A 51 36.77 -8.82 14.49
C ASP A 51 35.60 -7.83 14.51
N VAL A 52 35.55 -6.88 13.57
CA VAL A 52 34.56 -5.80 13.55
C VAL A 52 33.69 -5.82 12.31
N ILE A 53 34.29 -5.79 11.11
CA ILE A 53 33.52 -5.71 9.86
C ILE A 53 32.65 -6.96 9.65
N ASN A 54 33.18 -8.12 10.02
CA ASN A 54 32.45 -9.39 9.92
C ASN A 54 31.56 -9.73 11.13
N ASP A 55 31.58 -8.94 12.21
CA ASP A 55 30.71 -9.10 13.39
C ASP A 55 29.64 -7.99 13.44
N PRO A 56 28.37 -8.29 13.08
CA PRO A 56 27.28 -7.31 13.13
C PRO A 56 27.11 -6.64 14.50
N LYS A 57 27.42 -7.32 15.62
CA LYS A 57 27.32 -6.71 16.96
C LYS A 57 28.37 -5.62 17.16
N GLN A 58 29.55 -5.80 16.58
CA GLN A 58 30.59 -4.77 16.63
C GLN A 58 30.28 -3.62 15.70
N LEU A 59 29.74 -3.88 14.50
CA LEU A 59 29.24 -2.84 13.60
C LEU A 59 28.19 -1.95 14.27
N VAL A 60 27.20 -2.54 14.95
CA VAL A 60 26.18 -1.77 15.68
C VAL A 60 26.80 -0.84 16.71
N LYS A 61 27.84 -1.30 17.44
CA LYS A 61 28.52 -0.50 18.47
C LYS A 61 29.38 0.59 17.84
N LEU A 62 30.27 0.23 16.92
CA LEU A 62 31.23 1.15 16.32
C LEU A 62 30.50 2.30 15.60
N PHE A 63 29.57 1.96 14.70
CA PHE A 63 28.84 2.93 13.89
C PHE A 63 27.58 3.47 14.59
N LYS A 64 27.36 3.12 15.86
CA LYS A 64 26.17 3.46 16.66
C LYS A 64 24.88 3.25 15.85
N LEU A 65 24.74 2.08 15.20
CA LEU A 65 23.63 1.82 14.28
C LEU A 65 22.26 1.82 14.97
N SER A 66 22.17 1.85 16.29
CA SER A 66 20.91 2.13 17.00
C SER A 66 20.40 3.57 16.77
N ASN A 67 21.28 4.50 16.39
CA ASN A 67 20.92 5.87 16.02
C ASN A 67 20.43 5.94 14.57
N ALA A 68 19.17 6.33 14.39
CA ALA A 68 18.56 6.48 13.06
C ALA A 68 19.30 7.49 12.16
N LYS A 69 19.94 8.53 12.73
CA LYS A 69 20.74 9.49 11.94
C LYS A 69 21.95 8.83 11.29
N ASN A 70 22.60 7.89 11.98
CA ASN A 70 23.75 7.18 11.42
C ASN A 70 23.30 6.17 10.36
N ARG A 71 22.19 5.46 10.58
CA ARG A 71 21.58 4.60 9.55
C ARG A 71 21.22 5.42 8.30
N TYR A 72 20.57 6.56 8.46
CA TYR A 72 20.23 7.46 7.36
C TYR A 72 21.47 7.97 6.60
N ALA A 73 22.51 8.38 7.32
CA ALA A 73 23.75 8.86 6.69
C ALA A 73 24.39 7.78 5.81
N ILE A 74 24.34 6.51 6.20
CA ILE A 74 24.78 5.38 5.36
C ILE A 74 23.81 5.20 4.17
N LEU A 75 22.51 5.05 4.44
CA LEU A 75 21.49 4.77 3.43
C LEU A 75 21.40 5.86 2.34
N SER A 76 21.58 7.13 2.70
CA SER A 76 21.54 8.26 1.77
C SER A 76 22.65 8.26 0.72
N GLN A 77 23.66 7.39 0.86
CA GLN A 77 24.77 7.24 -0.09
C GLN A 77 24.59 6.00 -0.99
N MET A 78 23.60 5.16 -0.69
CA MET A 78 23.29 3.98 -1.48
C MET A 78 22.48 4.37 -2.72
N ASN A 79 22.59 3.58 -3.78
CA ASN A 79 21.80 3.77 -4.98
C ASN A 79 20.37 3.21 -4.82
N SER A 80 19.48 3.49 -5.77
CA SER A 80 18.07 3.07 -5.70
C SER A 80 17.91 1.54 -5.61
N GLN A 81 18.74 0.76 -6.30
CA GLN A 81 18.66 -0.71 -6.28
C GLN A 81 19.02 -1.28 -4.90
N ASP A 82 20.04 -0.71 -4.26
CA ASP A 82 20.44 -1.08 -2.90
C ASP A 82 19.33 -0.74 -1.90
N LEU A 83 18.73 0.45 -2.01
CA LEU A 83 17.62 0.87 -1.16
C LEU A 83 16.40 -0.03 -1.33
N GLU A 84 16.04 -0.39 -2.57
CA GLU A 84 14.95 -1.34 -2.86
C GLU A 84 15.24 -2.74 -2.29
N TYR A 85 16.49 -3.22 -2.42
CA TYR A 85 16.90 -4.49 -1.82
C TYR A 85 16.80 -4.45 -0.29
N ILE A 86 17.24 -3.37 0.34
CA ILE A 86 17.19 -3.27 1.80
C ILE A 86 15.73 -3.09 2.27
N ALA A 87 14.87 -2.42 1.51
CA ALA A 87 13.46 -2.24 1.83
C ALA A 87 12.70 -3.57 1.99
N GLN A 88 13.19 -4.68 1.42
CA GLN A 88 12.57 -5.99 1.58
C GLN A 88 12.61 -6.54 3.03
N PHE A 89 13.46 -5.96 3.89
CA PHE A 89 13.60 -6.33 5.29
C PHE A 89 12.71 -5.48 6.23
N LEU A 90 11.91 -4.58 5.68
CA LEU A 90 10.92 -3.80 6.42
C LEU A 90 9.74 -4.68 6.87
N THR A 91 9.21 -4.40 8.05
CA THR A 91 7.96 -5.02 8.50
C THR A 91 6.76 -4.41 7.76
N PRO A 92 5.61 -5.09 7.71
CA PRO A 92 4.39 -4.51 7.15
C PRO A 92 4.01 -3.15 7.77
N GLU A 93 4.25 -2.98 9.06
CA GLU A 93 4.03 -1.73 9.79
C GLU A 93 4.96 -0.61 9.29
N ASP A 94 6.23 -0.93 9.03
CA ASP A 94 7.19 0.04 8.48
C ASP A 94 6.82 0.44 7.05
N LEU A 95 6.36 -0.52 6.24
CA LEU A 95 5.88 -0.26 4.88
C LEU A 95 4.66 0.68 4.90
N GLN A 96 3.70 0.46 5.80
CA GLN A 96 2.56 1.37 5.99
C GLN A 96 3.00 2.76 6.43
N MET A 97 3.98 2.85 7.33
CA MET A 97 4.58 4.12 7.72
C MET A 97 5.21 4.81 6.50
N GLY A 98 5.88 4.06 5.63
CA GLY A 98 6.40 4.54 4.35
C GLY A 98 5.34 5.21 3.47
N LEU A 99 4.13 4.63 3.41
CA LEU A 99 3.03 5.23 2.66
C LEU A 99 2.62 6.62 3.18
N MET A 100 2.88 6.94 4.45
CA MET A 100 2.57 8.26 5.03
C MET A 100 3.42 9.39 4.44
N PHE A 101 4.55 9.08 3.78
CA PHE A 101 5.36 10.09 3.09
C PHE A 101 4.72 10.59 1.78
N PHE A 102 3.80 9.82 1.19
CA PHE A 102 3.08 10.25 0.01
C PHE A 102 2.01 11.32 0.32
N THR A 103 1.61 12.05 -0.71
CA THR A 103 0.41 12.90 -0.65
C THR A 103 -0.84 12.02 -0.73
N LYS A 104 -1.98 12.52 -0.23
CA LYS A 104 -3.29 11.83 -0.34
C LYS A 104 -3.61 11.46 -1.79
N THR A 105 -3.35 12.36 -2.73
CA THR A 105 -3.58 12.12 -4.17
C THR A 105 -2.72 10.98 -4.69
N LYS A 106 -1.43 10.93 -4.32
CA LYS A 106 -0.54 9.85 -4.76
C LYS A 106 -0.97 8.51 -4.18
N ILE A 107 -1.37 8.44 -2.90
CA ILE A 107 -1.92 7.22 -2.30
C ILE A 107 -3.18 6.74 -3.04
N LEU A 108 -4.11 7.64 -3.35
CA LEU A 108 -5.31 7.28 -4.11
C LEU A 108 -4.99 6.74 -5.51
N ASN A 109 -3.94 7.25 -6.17
CA ASN A 109 -3.46 6.73 -7.45
C ASN A 109 -2.82 5.34 -7.30
N LEU A 110 -1.98 5.14 -6.28
CA LEU A 110 -1.40 3.82 -5.97
C LEU A 110 -2.50 2.77 -5.73
N ILE A 111 -3.54 3.13 -4.96
CA ILE A 111 -4.71 2.27 -4.76
C ILE A 111 -5.45 2.04 -6.07
N TYR A 112 -5.59 3.06 -6.92
CA TYR A 112 -6.24 2.92 -8.22
C TYR A 112 -5.54 1.91 -9.12
N ASP A 113 -4.22 1.82 -9.06
CA ASP A 113 -3.44 0.91 -9.90
C ASP A 113 -3.59 -0.56 -9.48
N LEU A 114 -4.00 -0.82 -8.24
CA LEU A 114 -4.25 -2.18 -7.74
C LEU A 114 -5.36 -2.93 -8.50
N PRO A 115 -5.33 -4.27 -8.47
CA PRO A 115 -6.45 -5.11 -8.87
C PRO A 115 -7.74 -4.78 -8.08
N LYS A 116 -8.91 -4.87 -8.72
CA LYS A 116 -10.20 -4.47 -8.12
C LYS A 116 -10.51 -5.19 -6.81
N ASN A 117 -10.16 -6.46 -6.68
CA ASN A 117 -10.34 -7.23 -5.44
C ASN A 117 -9.55 -6.63 -4.27
N LYS A 118 -8.33 -6.14 -4.50
CA LYS A 118 -7.52 -5.46 -3.49
C LYS A 118 -8.13 -4.09 -3.13
N ILE A 119 -8.63 -3.35 -4.12
CA ILE A 119 -9.36 -2.10 -3.86
C ILE A 119 -10.60 -2.37 -3.01
N CYS A 120 -11.38 -3.41 -3.30
CA CYS A 120 -12.53 -3.82 -2.48
C CYS A 120 -12.13 -4.09 -1.03
N SER A 121 -11.02 -4.79 -0.79
CA SER A 121 -10.52 -5.04 0.57
C SER A 121 -10.26 -3.74 1.35
N ILE A 122 -9.62 -2.75 0.71
CA ILE A 122 -9.34 -1.45 1.32
C ILE A 122 -10.65 -0.69 1.60
N VAL A 123 -11.53 -0.63 0.61
CA VAL A 123 -12.80 0.13 0.72
C VAL A 123 -13.70 -0.44 1.81
N PHE A 124 -13.84 -1.77 1.86
CA PHE A 124 -14.72 -2.44 2.82
C PHE A 124 -14.11 -2.61 4.21
N GLN A 125 -12.88 -2.12 4.40
CA GLN A 125 -12.32 -1.91 5.72
C GLN A 125 -12.79 -0.60 6.35
N ALA A 126 -12.98 0.44 5.53
CA ALA A 126 -13.49 1.74 5.98
C ALA A 126 -15.01 1.83 5.98
N PHE A 127 -15.66 1.18 5.01
CA PHE A 127 -17.09 1.38 4.74
C PHE A 127 -17.85 0.05 4.72
N SER A 128 -19.08 0.05 5.20
CA SER A 128 -20.01 -1.05 4.93
C SER A 128 -20.44 -1.04 3.45
N ALA A 129 -20.96 -2.17 2.97
CA ALA A 129 -21.56 -2.26 1.63
C ALA A 129 -22.66 -1.21 1.40
N GLU A 130 -23.50 -0.98 2.41
CA GLU A 130 -24.56 0.03 2.36
C GLU A 130 -24.01 1.46 2.26
N GLN A 131 -22.98 1.78 3.04
CA GLN A 131 -22.32 3.09 2.98
C GLN A 131 -21.68 3.31 1.61
N PHE A 132 -20.95 2.31 1.10
CA PHE A 132 -20.36 2.33 -0.24
C PHE A 132 -21.41 2.68 -1.30
N LEU A 133 -22.53 1.94 -1.34
CA LEU A 133 -23.58 2.13 -2.34
C LEU A 133 -24.29 3.48 -2.23
N LYS A 134 -24.40 4.05 -1.01
CA LYS A 134 -24.94 5.40 -0.80
C LYS A 134 -24.02 6.48 -1.35
N MET A 135 -22.71 6.28 -1.26
CA MET A 135 -21.70 7.28 -1.66
C MET A 135 -21.44 7.32 -3.16
N ILE A 136 -21.61 6.22 -3.89
CA ILE A 136 -21.30 6.18 -5.32
C ILE A 136 -22.39 6.83 -6.20
N PRO A 137 -22.03 7.50 -7.31
CA PRO A 137 -23.00 8.11 -8.21
C PRO A 137 -23.97 7.09 -8.85
N GLU A 138 -25.19 7.52 -9.18
CA GLU A 138 -26.22 6.69 -9.83
C GLU A 138 -25.73 5.99 -11.10
N LYS A 139 -24.94 6.68 -11.93
CA LYS A 139 -24.34 6.11 -13.14
C LYS A 139 -23.48 4.86 -12.87
N GLU A 140 -22.83 4.79 -11.70
CA GLU A 140 -22.00 3.64 -11.33
C GLU A 140 -22.86 2.48 -10.80
N LEU A 141 -24.01 2.77 -10.17
CA LEU A 141 -25.01 1.74 -9.87
C LEU A 141 -25.58 1.14 -11.16
N ASN A 142 -25.87 1.96 -12.17
CA ASN A 142 -26.38 1.47 -13.46
C ASN A 142 -25.37 0.56 -14.17
N LYS A 143 -24.09 0.95 -14.18
CA LYS A 143 -23.01 0.14 -14.77
C LYS A 143 -22.86 -1.23 -14.13
N PHE A 144 -23.14 -1.37 -12.83
CA PHE A 144 -23.11 -2.68 -12.18
C PHE A 144 -24.04 -3.68 -12.89
N PHE A 145 -25.23 -3.23 -13.30
CA PHE A 145 -26.21 -4.06 -14.00
C PHE A 145 -25.85 -4.37 -15.47
N GLU A 146 -24.75 -3.85 -15.99
CA GLU A 146 -24.24 -4.20 -17.32
C GLU A 146 -23.45 -5.52 -17.30
N SER A 147 -23.06 -6.01 -16.12
CA SER A 147 -22.25 -7.23 -15.96
C SER A 147 -23.00 -8.49 -16.39
N ASP A 148 -22.31 -9.38 -17.11
CA ASP A 148 -22.78 -10.71 -17.49
C ASP A 148 -22.68 -11.74 -16.35
N LYS A 149 -22.05 -11.38 -15.22
CA LYS A 149 -21.87 -12.28 -14.08
C LYS A 149 -23.06 -12.30 -13.13
N LEU A 150 -24.07 -11.46 -13.37
CA LEU A 150 -25.24 -11.37 -12.51
C LEU A 150 -26.18 -12.55 -12.76
N ASP A 151 -26.56 -13.25 -11.69
CA ASP A 151 -27.48 -14.37 -11.76
C ASP A 151 -28.92 -13.87 -11.97
N LYS A 152 -29.45 -14.08 -13.18
CA LYS A 152 -30.80 -13.70 -13.56
C LYS A 152 -31.86 -14.29 -12.62
N ASN A 153 -31.73 -15.54 -12.20
CA ASN A 153 -32.73 -16.19 -11.36
C ASN A 153 -32.80 -15.53 -9.98
N LYS A 154 -31.64 -15.22 -9.39
CA LYS A 154 -31.58 -14.50 -8.11
C LYS A 154 -32.17 -13.09 -8.21
N ILE A 155 -31.96 -12.41 -9.34
CA ILE A 155 -32.58 -11.11 -9.60
C ILE A 155 -34.11 -11.25 -9.66
N LEU A 156 -34.63 -12.21 -10.41
CA LEU A 156 -36.06 -12.45 -10.52
C LEU A 156 -36.69 -12.83 -9.16
N ASP A 157 -35.98 -13.58 -8.32
CA ASP A 157 -36.41 -13.89 -6.96
C ASP A 157 -36.45 -12.64 -6.07
N PHE A 158 -35.44 -11.76 -6.18
CA PHE A 158 -35.47 -10.47 -5.49
C PHE A 158 -36.66 -9.60 -5.93
N VAL A 159 -36.95 -9.54 -7.24
CA VAL A 159 -38.07 -8.76 -7.78
C VAL A 159 -39.41 -9.15 -7.13
N LYS A 160 -39.64 -10.42 -6.81
CA LYS A 160 -40.85 -10.89 -6.11
C LYS A 160 -41.04 -10.25 -4.73
N THR A 161 -39.96 -9.81 -4.10
CA THR A 161 -39.98 -9.18 -2.77
C THR A 161 -40.34 -7.69 -2.82
N ILE A 162 -40.17 -7.03 -3.97
CA ILE A 162 -40.41 -5.60 -4.15
C ILE A 162 -41.93 -5.31 -4.16
N PRO A 163 -42.39 -4.21 -3.54
CA PRO A 163 -43.80 -3.78 -3.64
C PRO A 163 -44.23 -3.49 -5.09
N GLU A 164 -45.48 -3.82 -5.44
CA GLU A 164 -46.01 -3.66 -6.81
C GLU A 164 -45.93 -2.22 -7.31
N GLU A 165 -46.21 -1.23 -6.46
CA GLU A 165 -46.10 0.19 -6.81
C GLU A 165 -44.68 0.55 -7.31
N LYS A 166 -43.64 0.03 -6.64
CA LYS A 166 -42.24 0.27 -7.00
C LYS A 166 -41.87 -0.47 -8.30
N LEU A 167 -42.42 -1.67 -8.52
CA LEU A 167 -42.24 -2.41 -9.76
C LEU A 167 -42.90 -1.72 -10.96
N ASN A 168 -44.13 -1.23 -10.80
CA ASN A 168 -44.85 -0.53 -11.86
C ASN A 168 -44.14 0.77 -12.27
N LYS A 169 -43.60 1.54 -11.30
CA LYS A 169 -42.73 2.70 -11.60
C LYS A 169 -41.51 2.35 -12.44
N MET A 170 -40.86 1.21 -12.16
CA MET A 170 -39.73 0.72 -12.96
C MET A 170 -40.18 0.39 -14.40
N VAL A 171 -41.33 -0.28 -14.56
CA VAL A 171 -41.88 -0.63 -15.88
C VAL A 171 -42.24 0.63 -16.67
N GLU A 172 -42.94 1.60 -16.07
CA GLU A 172 -43.28 2.88 -16.69
C GLU A 172 -42.04 3.62 -17.21
N LYS A 173 -40.99 3.70 -16.38
CA LYS A 173 -39.72 4.33 -16.76
C LYS A 173 -39.03 3.61 -17.91
N TYR A 174 -39.04 2.28 -17.90
CA TYR A 174 -38.49 1.48 -18.99
C TYR A 174 -39.25 1.70 -20.31
N MET A 175 -40.59 1.64 -20.27
CA MET A 175 -41.43 1.84 -21.46
C MET A 175 -41.29 3.24 -22.03
N PHE A 176 -41.19 4.25 -21.16
CA PHE A 176 -40.91 5.62 -21.59
C PHE A 176 -39.56 5.74 -22.30
N GLN A 177 -38.51 5.10 -21.77
CA GLN A 177 -37.17 5.15 -22.37
C GLN A 177 -37.07 4.40 -23.71
N GLU A 178 -37.71 3.24 -23.86
CA GLU A 178 -37.59 2.41 -25.06
C GLU A 178 -38.63 2.73 -26.14
N GLU A 179 -39.83 3.18 -25.76
CA GLU A 179 -40.95 3.38 -26.68
C GLU A 179 -41.42 4.83 -26.77
N GLY A 180 -40.92 5.73 -25.92
CA GLY A 180 -41.31 7.14 -25.89
C GLY A 180 -42.76 7.36 -25.45
N LYS A 181 -43.39 6.36 -24.82
CA LYS A 181 -44.79 6.38 -24.39
C LYS A 181 -44.87 6.32 -22.88
N LEU A 182 -45.66 7.23 -22.29
CA LEU A 182 -46.20 7.02 -20.95
C LEU A 182 -47.33 6.00 -21.08
N GLN A 183 -47.18 4.84 -20.46
CA GLN A 183 -48.32 3.94 -20.29
C GLN A 183 -49.19 4.52 -19.18
N GLU A 184 -50.36 5.01 -19.54
CA GLU A 184 -51.42 5.30 -18.58
C GLU A 184 -51.95 3.95 -18.06
N ASP A 185 -51.98 3.74 -16.74
CA ASP A 185 -52.51 2.56 -16.04
C ASP A 185 -51.66 1.27 -16.04
N ASN A 186 -50.37 1.35 -15.72
CA ASN A 186 -49.58 0.17 -15.36
C ASN A 186 -49.88 -0.29 -13.93
N ASN A 187 -50.91 -1.13 -13.78
CA ASN A 187 -51.17 -1.87 -12.55
C ASN A 187 -50.84 -3.35 -12.74
N TRP A 188 -49.59 -3.66 -13.09
CA TRP A 188 -49.14 -5.04 -13.25
C TRP A 188 -48.92 -5.68 -11.88
N SER A 189 -49.37 -6.94 -11.73
CA SER A 189 -49.03 -7.74 -10.55
C SER A 189 -47.54 -8.11 -10.56
N LYS A 190 -46.99 -8.46 -9.41
CA LYS A 190 -45.58 -8.90 -9.31
C LYS A 190 -45.27 -10.06 -10.25
N GLU A 191 -46.16 -11.04 -10.35
CA GLU A 191 -45.99 -12.22 -11.20
C GLU A 191 -45.91 -11.82 -12.68
N HIS A 192 -46.70 -10.82 -13.08
CA HIS A 192 -46.65 -10.30 -14.44
C HIS A 192 -45.32 -9.61 -14.72
N VAL A 193 -44.83 -8.76 -13.82
CA VAL A 193 -43.53 -8.09 -13.96
C VAL A 193 -42.38 -9.10 -14.02
N VAL A 194 -42.38 -10.12 -13.16
CA VAL A 194 -41.36 -11.19 -13.15
C VAL A 194 -41.37 -11.95 -14.47
N LYS A 195 -42.55 -12.35 -14.96
CA LYS A 195 -42.68 -13.05 -16.25
C LYS A 195 -42.22 -12.20 -17.42
N TRP A 196 -42.56 -10.91 -17.41
CA TRP A 196 -42.10 -9.97 -18.44
C TRP A 196 -40.58 -9.83 -18.44
N LEU A 197 -39.97 -9.58 -17.27
CA LEU A 197 -38.51 -9.52 -17.12
C LEU A 197 -37.82 -10.80 -17.59
N ASP A 198 -38.38 -11.98 -17.27
CA ASP A 198 -37.81 -13.25 -17.70
C ASP A 198 -37.82 -13.43 -19.23
N GLN A 199 -38.82 -12.87 -19.92
CA GLN A 199 -38.94 -12.96 -21.38
C GLN A 199 -38.08 -11.93 -22.13
N LEU A 200 -37.49 -10.96 -21.43
CA LEU A 200 -36.62 -9.96 -22.06
C LEU A 200 -35.32 -10.59 -22.58
N LYS A 201 -34.87 -10.10 -23.74
CA LYS A 201 -33.50 -10.36 -24.22
C LYS A 201 -32.48 -9.78 -23.23
N PRO A 202 -31.26 -10.35 -23.12
CA PRO A 202 -30.26 -9.94 -22.13
C PRO A 202 -30.03 -8.43 -22.04
N GLU A 203 -29.82 -7.75 -23.17
CA GLU A 203 -29.61 -6.29 -23.19
C GLU A 203 -30.81 -5.49 -22.67
N LYS A 204 -32.03 -5.93 -23.02
CA LYS A 204 -33.26 -5.30 -22.54
C LYS A 204 -33.48 -5.57 -21.06
N PHE A 205 -33.14 -6.76 -20.59
CA PHE A 205 -33.18 -7.12 -19.18
C PHE A 205 -32.26 -6.20 -18.36
N LYS A 206 -30.99 -6.03 -18.78
CA LYS A 206 -30.03 -5.12 -18.13
C LYS A 206 -30.56 -3.68 -18.07
N LYS A 207 -31.11 -3.15 -19.18
CA LYS A 207 -31.74 -1.83 -19.22
C LYS A 207 -32.94 -1.70 -18.27
N ALA A 208 -33.78 -2.73 -18.17
CA ALA A 208 -34.90 -2.75 -17.23
C ALA A 208 -34.39 -2.65 -15.77
N LEU A 209 -33.30 -3.34 -15.42
CA LEU A 209 -32.71 -3.20 -14.07
C LEU A 209 -32.21 -1.78 -13.79
N GLN A 210 -31.69 -1.07 -14.79
CA GLN A 210 -31.29 0.33 -14.66
C GLN A 210 -32.47 1.29 -14.45
N CYS A 211 -33.71 0.85 -14.72
CA CYS A 211 -34.92 1.63 -14.49
C CYS A 211 -35.45 1.53 -13.07
N PHE A 212 -34.91 0.66 -12.22
CA PHE A 212 -35.22 0.71 -10.80
C PHE A 212 -34.90 2.08 -10.19
N GLU A 213 -35.62 2.46 -9.14
CA GLU A 213 -35.23 3.60 -8.33
C GLU A 213 -33.98 3.23 -7.50
N ARG A 214 -33.27 4.26 -7.02
CA ARG A 214 -31.95 4.10 -6.41
C ARG A 214 -31.97 3.13 -5.22
N GLU A 215 -33.01 3.21 -4.39
CA GLU A 215 -33.17 2.34 -3.23
C GLU A 215 -33.23 0.86 -3.63
N GLU A 216 -34.06 0.51 -4.62
CA GLU A 216 -34.21 -0.87 -5.10
C GLU A 216 -32.93 -1.38 -5.74
N LYS A 217 -32.21 -0.54 -6.49
CA LYS A 217 -30.89 -0.91 -7.02
C LYS A 217 -29.93 -1.26 -5.91
N GLN A 218 -29.84 -0.42 -4.88
CA GLN A 218 -28.95 -0.66 -3.76
C GLN A 218 -29.34 -1.95 -3.03
N SER A 219 -30.63 -2.16 -2.75
CA SER A 219 -31.11 -3.39 -2.11
C SER A 219 -30.85 -4.64 -2.95
N LEU A 220 -31.04 -4.57 -4.27
CA LEU A 220 -30.72 -5.68 -5.18
C LEU A 220 -29.22 -6.00 -5.17
N ILE A 221 -28.37 -4.98 -5.27
CA ILE A 221 -26.91 -5.14 -5.24
C ILE A 221 -26.47 -5.76 -3.90
N LEU A 222 -27.02 -5.29 -2.77
CA LEU A 222 -26.74 -5.85 -1.44
C LEU A 222 -27.17 -7.32 -1.35
N ASN A 223 -28.34 -7.66 -1.90
CA ASN A 223 -28.83 -9.04 -1.90
C ASN A 223 -27.89 -9.96 -2.68
N LEU A 224 -27.48 -9.55 -3.89
CA LEU A 224 -26.57 -10.33 -4.74
C LEU A 224 -25.18 -10.47 -4.09
N THR A 225 -24.64 -9.38 -3.55
CA THR A 225 -23.29 -9.34 -2.97
C THR A 225 -23.18 -9.97 -1.58
N LYS A 226 -24.29 -10.19 -0.89
CA LYS A 226 -24.34 -10.93 0.38
C LYS A 226 -23.92 -12.38 0.19
N GLU A 227 -24.33 -12.99 -0.93
CA GLU A 227 -23.98 -14.36 -1.27
C GLU A 227 -22.63 -14.47 -2.00
N ASP A 228 -22.33 -13.51 -2.88
CA ASP A 228 -21.04 -13.44 -3.56
C ASP A 228 -20.43 -12.03 -3.50
N LYS A 229 -19.51 -11.83 -2.55
CA LYS A 229 -18.80 -10.55 -2.38
C LYS A 229 -17.94 -10.17 -3.59
N ASN A 230 -17.55 -11.14 -4.44
CA ASN A 230 -16.74 -10.83 -5.62
C ASN A 230 -17.49 -9.99 -6.64
N LEU A 231 -18.83 -9.98 -6.60
CA LEU A 231 -19.65 -9.12 -7.45
C LEU A 231 -19.34 -7.63 -7.25
N PHE A 232 -18.79 -7.20 -6.11
CA PHE A 232 -18.31 -5.82 -5.96
C PHE A 232 -17.21 -5.45 -6.97
N THR A 233 -16.46 -6.43 -7.49
CA THR A 233 -15.46 -6.18 -8.53
C THR A 233 -16.07 -5.85 -9.90
N GLU A 234 -17.38 -5.98 -10.07
CA GLU A 234 -18.09 -5.53 -11.28
C GLU A 234 -18.22 -4.00 -11.33
N PHE A 235 -18.09 -3.30 -10.19
CA PHE A 235 -17.98 -1.85 -10.19
C PHE A 235 -16.69 -1.37 -10.88
N SER A 236 -16.74 -0.17 -11.46
CA SER A 236 -15.54 0.46 -12.02
C SER A 236 -14.52 0.79 -10.92
N LYS A 237 -13.23 0.85 -11.25
CA LYS A 237 -12.22 1.31 -10.30
C LYS A 237 -12.53 2.70 -9.76
N ASN A 238 -13.10 3.58 -10.61
CA ASN A 238 -13.54 4.91 -10.21
C ASN A 238 -14.61 4.86 -9.12
N ALA A 239 -15.59 3.95 -9.25
CA ALA A 239 -16.62 3.76 -8.24
C ALA A 239 -16.02 3.21 -6.94
N LEU A 240 -15.15 2.20 -7.05
CA LEU A 240 -14.49 1.58 -5.89
C LEU A 240 -13.63 2.57 -5.11
N THR A 241 -12.84 3.41 -5.77
CA THR A 241 -11.98 4.39 -5.07
C THR A 241 -12.70 5.68 -4.66
N PHE A 242 -13.93 5.92 -5.13
CA PHE A 242 -14.64 7.18 -4.86
C PHE A 242 -14.85 7.46 -3.36
N PRO A 243 -15.31 6.50 -2.53
CA PRO A 243 -15.51 6.74 -1.10
C PRO A 243 -14.24 7.10 -0.35
N LEU A 244 -13.09 6.53 -0.74
CA LEU A 244 -11.80 6.79 -0.10
C LEU A 244 -11.39 8.27 -0.18
N LYS A 245 -11.92 9.02 -1.16
CA LYS A 245 -11.66 10.46 -1.28
C LYS A 245 -12.18 11.27 -0.08
N GLN A 246 -13.16 10.74 0.65
CA GLN A 246 -13.74 11.38 1.83
C GLN A 246 -12.90 11.17 3.10
N LEU A 247 -11.97 10.22 3.09
CA LEU A 247 -11.12 9.92 4.24
C LEU A 247 -9.88 10.82 4.28
N ASP A 248 -9.36 11.06 5.48
CA ASP A 248 -8.06 11.68 5.63
C ASP A 248 -6.93 10.70 5.26
N LYS A 249 -5.76 11.25 4.92
CA LYS A 249 -4.61 10.45 4.45
C LYS A 249 -4.29 9.28 5.39
N GLY A 250 -4.23 9.56 6.69
CA GLY A 250 -3.90 8.55 7.70
C GLY A 250 -4.92 7.42 7.77
N ASP A 251 -6.20 7.72 7.59
CA ASP A 251 -7.25 6.71 7.62
C ASP A 251 -7.27 5.87 6.34
N ILE A 252 -6.92 6.46 5.19
CA ILE A 252 -6.70 5.68 3.95
C ILE A 252 -5.57 4.68 4.15
N VAL A 253 -4.42 5.12 4.68
CA VAL A 253 -3.26 4.24 4.91
C VAL A 253 -3.57 3.11 5.90
N LYS A 254 -4.32 3.40 6.98
CA LYS A 254 -4.78 2.34 7.92
C LYS A 254 -5.64 1.27 7.25
N CYS A 255 -6.38 1.61 6.20
CA CYS A 255 -7.20 0.64 5.47
C CYS A 255 -6.39 -0.25 4.52
N MET A 256 -5.09 -0.02 4.41
CA MET A 256 -4.18 -0.81 3.57
C MET A 256 -3.46 -1.90 4.35
N ASP A 257 -3.76 -2.08 5.64
CA ASP A 257 -3.12 -3.07 6.52
C ASP A 257 -3.33 -4.54 6.10
N LYS A 258 -4.40 -4.83 5.35
CA LYS A 258 -4.71 -6.14 4.79
C LYS A 258 -4.15 -6.36 3.38
N LEU A 259 -3.40 -5.42 2.85
CA LEU A 259 -2.64 -5.67 1.63
C LEU A 259 -1.49 -6.62 1.92
N GLU A 260 -1.09 -7.40 0.91
CA GLU A 260 0.07 -8.26 1.07
C GLU A 260 1.33 -7.39 1.19
N PRO A 261 2.36 -7.83 1.91
CA PRO A 261 3.63 -7.11 2.01
C PRO A 261 4.21 -6.74 0.64
N ASP A 262 4.10 -7.62 -0.36
CA ASP A 262 4.57 -7.36 -1.73
C ASP A 262 3.84 -6.19 -2.41
N ASP A 263 2.53 -6.04 -2.15
CA ASP A 263 1.75 -4.92 -2.70
C ASP A 263 2.18 -3.61 -2.04
N LEU A 264 2.36 -3.62 -0.70
CA LEU A 264 2.84 -2.45 0.06
C LEU A 264 4.27 -2.07 -0.35
N MET A 265 5.15 -3.05 -0.53
CA MET A 265 6.54 -2.83 -0.92
C MET A 265 6.65 -2.18 -2.30
N LYS A 266 5.88 -2.67 -3.29
CA LYS A 266 5.82 -2.03 -4.62
C LYS A 266 5.41 -0.57 -4.53
N MET A 267 4.45 -0.24 -3.66
CA MET A 267 4.01 1.14 -3.46
C MET A 267 5.07 2.00 -2.76
N VAL A 268 5.71 1.48 -1.71
CA VAL A 268 6.76 2.19 -0.96
C VAL A 268 7.98 2.45 -1.85
N ASN A 269 8.32 1.53 -2.75
CA ASN A 269 9.43 1.70 -3.70
C ASN A 269 9.17 2.79 -4.76
N GLU A 270 7.95 3.34 -4.86
CA GLU A 270 7.71 4.55 -5.66
C GLU A 270 8.09 5.86 -4.92
N LEU A 271 8.58 5.78 -3.69
CA LEU A 271 9.15 6.93 -2.99
C LEU A 271 10.44 7.37 -3.67
N PRO A 272 10.73 8.68 -3.71
CA PRO A 272 12.08 9.16 -4.00
C PRO A 272 13.09 8.57 -3.04
N ASP A 273 14.30 8.28 -3.52
CA ASP A 273 15.39 7.64 -2.76
C ASP A 273 15.65 8.29 -1.40
N GLU A 274 15.59 9.63 -1.31
CA GLU A 274 15.76 10.35 -0.04
C GLU A 274 14.71 9.94 1.01
N LEU A 275 13.45 9.78 0.60
CA LEU A 275 12.36 9.36 1.49
C LEU A 275 12.40 7.85 1.73
N LEU A 276 12.74 7.06 0.72
CA LEU A 276 12.92 5.62 0.89
C LEU A 276 14.04 5.33 1.90
N ALA A 277 15.16 6.05 1.83
CA ALA A 277 16.24 5.97 2.81
C ALA A 277 15.75 6.30 4.23
N VAL A 278 14.85 7.28 4.41
CA VAL A 278 14.22 7.56 5.71
C VAL A 278 13.39 6.38 6.19
N VAL A 279 12.57 5.78 5.32
CA VAL A 279 11.74 4.61 5.68
C VAL A 279 12.62 3.42 6.07
N VAL A 280 13.65 3.14 5.28
CA VAL A 280 14.58 2.04 5.49
C VAL A 280 15.34 2.16 6.82
N THR A 281 15.45 3.36 7.41
CA THR A 281 16.00 3.50 8.77
C THR A 281 15.20 2.75 9.84
N GLN A 282 13.96 2.33 9.59
CA GLN A 282 13.17 1.59 10.58
C GLN A 282 13.63 0.16 10.78
N ILE A 283 14.42 -0.40 9.85
CA ILE A 283 14.96 -1.75 9.97
C ILE A 283 15.73 -1.90 11.28
N ASP A 284 15.55 -3.04 11.92
CA ASP A 284 16.24 -3.40 13.14
C ASP A 284 17.77 -3.20 12.96
N PRO A 285 18.44 -2.49 13.89
CA PRO A 285 19.87 -2.19 13.76
C PRO A 285 20.76 -3.42 13.57
N MET A 286 20.40 -4.56 14.16
CA MET A 286 21.16 -5.80 14.01
C MET A 286 20.97 -6.39 12.61
N VAL A 287 19.74 -6.40 12.10
CA VAL A 287 19.45 -6.81 10.71
C VAL A 287 20.20 -5.90 9.72
N PHE A 288 20.16 -4.59 9.92
CA PHE A 288 20.89 -3.66 9.07
C PHE A 288 22.40 -3.90 9.12
N ALA A 289 22.97 -4.16 10.30
CA ALA A 289 24.38 -4.50 10.44
C ALA A 289 24.76 -5.81 9.73
N GLU A 290 23.88 -6.82 9.75
CA GLU A 290 24.09 -8.06 8.99
C GLU A 290 24.08 -7.85 7.48
N LEU A 291 23.23 -6.95 6.98
CA LEU A 291 23.23 -6.58 5.57
C LEU A 291 24.52 -5.86 5.19
N LEU A 292 24.95 -4.90 6.01
CA LEU A 292 26.20 -4.18 5.77
C LEU A 292 27.41 -5.14 5.73
N SER A 293 27.52 -6.07 6.68
CA SER A 293 28.66 -6.99 6.72
C SER A 293 28.68 -8.02 5.59
N LYS A 294 27.52 -8.43 5.07
CA LYS A 294 27.45 -9.50 4.04
C LYS A 294 27.35 -8.96 2.62
N ASN A 295 26.64 -7.87 2.44
CA ASN A 295 26.20 -7.40 1.12
C ASN A 295 26.73 -6.03 0.74
N PHE A 296 27.17 -5.20 1.70
CA PHE A 296 27.57 -3.81 1.47
C PHE A 296 28.91 -3.46 2.15
N GLN A 297 29.90 -4.35 2.05
CA GLN A 297 31.24 -4.13 2.65
C GLN A 297 31.99 -2.95 2.00
N ASP A 298 31.74 -2.70 0.73
CA ASP A 298 32.21 -1.54 -0.01
C ASP A 298 31.74 -0.22 0.62
N VAL A 299 30.48 -0.15 1.04
CA VAL A 299 29.93 1.01 1.76
C VAL A 299 30.66 1.24 3.09
N LEU A 300 31.05 0.17 3.78
CA LEU A 300 31.79 0.27 5.06
C LEU A 300 33.18 0.88 4.87
N ALA A 301 33.86 0.58 3.76
CA ALA A 301 35.17 1.14 3.44
C ALA A 301 35.15 2.66 3.20
N GLU A 302 33.99 3.21 2.85
CA GLU A 302 33.80 4.65 2.62
C GLU A 302 33.45 5.46 3.88
N ILE A 303 33.25 4.79 5.01
CA ILE A 303 32.88 5.44 6.27
C ILE A 303 34.12 6.06 6.93
N GLY A 304 34.09 7.37 7.09
CA GLY A 304 35.09 8.14 7.82
C GLY A 304 34.63 8.58 9.20
N ILE A 305 35.57 9.12 9.97
CA ILE A 305 35.26 9.70 11.27
C ILE A 305 34.48 11.01 11.09
N GLY A 306 33.29 11.09 11.71
CA GLY A 306 32.53 12.35 11.76
C GLY A 306 33.32 13.42 12.52
N ASN A 307 33.31 14.64 11.99
CA ASN A 307 34.06 15.77 12.56
C ASN A 307 33.79 15.96 14.07
N ILE A 308 34.87 16.23 14.78
CA ILE A 308 34.93 16.72 16.17
C ILE A 308 34.26 18.08 16.29
#